data_AF-A0A557WMT1-F1
#
_entry.id   AF-A0A557WMT1-F1
#
_cell.length_a   1.000
_cell.length_b   1.000
_cell.length_c   1.000
_cell.angle_alpha   90.00
_cell.angle_beta   90.00
_cell.angle_gamma   90.00
#
_symmetry.space_group_name_H-M   'P 1'
#
loop_
_entity.id
_entity.type
_entity.pdbx_description
1 polymer ?
#
loop_
_entity_poly.entity_id
_entity_poly.type
_entity_poly.pdbx_seq_one_letter_code
_entity_poly.pdbx_strand_id
1 'polypeptide(L)'
;MTTSAVKPAERRVTSEPNDSPAPAPATVHRPIADQALRLTGAELTLVAVTANHDIPPSEVATLMIVETAGAAMPSRSADAIPIAGTSIGQAFVERTPRRLNNLDITIDGVHHSGPALVLPLRTTDTVAGVLIALRRGGARTFSEDQLDMMAAFTDQAALA
;
A
#
# COMPACT_ATOMS: atom_id res chain seq x y z
N MET A 1 -44.57 -39.06 49.96
CA MET A 1 -44.81 -37.68 49.51
C MET A 1 -43.52 -37.12 48.94
N THR A 2 -43.30 -37.22 47.63
CA THR A 2 -42.38 -36.36 46.87
C THR A 2 -42.87 -36.39 45.43
N THR A 3 -43.55 -35.34 45.00
CA THR A 3 -43.64 -34.98 43.58
C THR A 3 -43.78 -33.47 43.50
N SER A 4 -42.84 -32.83 42.80
CA SER A 4 -43.11 -31.56 42.16
C SER A 4 -42.10 -31.40 41.03
N ALA A 5 -42.64 -31.34 39.83
CA ALA A 5 -41.96 -31.04 38.58
C ALA A 5 -42.54 -29.74 38.01
N VAL A 6 -41.83 -29.17 37.01
CA VAL A 6 -42.15 -28.01 36.12
C VAL A 6 -41.68 -26.65 36.68
N LYS A 7 -40.89 -25.79 35.98
CA LYS A 7 -40.80 -25.43 34.54
C LYS A 7 -39.44 -24.75 34.20
N PRO A 8 -38.94 -24.78 32.94
CA PRO A 8 -37.69 -24.13 32.53
C PRO A 8 -37.86 -22.69 31.99
N ALA A 9 -36.72 -22.02 31.78
CA ALA A 9 -36.42 -20.89 30.87
C ALA A 9 -35.97 -19.60 31.56
N GLU A 10 -34.66 -19.34 31.54
CA GLU A 10 -34.12 -17.99 31.38
C GLU A 10 -32.95 -18.02 30.40
N ARG A 11 -33.25 -17.61 29.18
CA ARG A 11 -32.32 -17.45 28.07
C ARG A 11 -31.59 -16.13 28.30
N ARG A 12 -30.49 -16.13 29.04
CA ARG A 12 -29.58 -14.97 29.11
C ARG A 12 -28.81 -14.90 27.80
N VAL A 13 -29.26 -14.04 26.91
CA VAL A 13 -28.46 -13.51 25.80
C VAL A 13 -27.34 -12.70 26.45
N THR A 14 -26.18 -13.33 26.65
CA THR A 14 -24.94 -12.59 26.85
C THR A 14 -24.59 -12.02 25.49
N SER A 15 -24.91 -10.74 25.29
CA SER A 15 -24.40 -9.96 24.18
C SER A 15 -22.87 -9.95 24.29
N GLU A 16 -22.19 -10.85 23.59
CA GLU A 16 -20.75 -10.68 23.37
C GLU A 16 -20.57 -9.36 22.62
N PRO A 17 -19.71 -8.44 23.10
CA PRO A 17 -19.31 -7.31 22.28
C PRO A 17 -18.60 -7.89 21.07
N ASN A 18 -19.20 -7.69 19.89
CA ASN A 18 -18.57 -7.95 18.60
C ASN A 18 -17.45 -6.92 18.40
N ASP A 19 -16.39 -7.04 19.20
CA ASP A 19 -15.11 -6.41 18.94
C ASP A 19 -14.40 -7.30 17.93
N SER A 20 -14.93 -7.33 16.70
CA SER A 20 -14.12 -7.74 15.57
C SER A 20 -12.93 -6.78 15.57
N PRO A 21 -11.68 -7.27 15.75
CA PRO A 21 -10.53 -6.37 15.70
C PRO A 21 -10.61 -5.63 14.36
N ALA A 22 -10.53 -4.30 14.42
CA ALA A 22 -10.32 -3.50 13.21
C ALA A 22 -9.24 -4.22 12.38
N PRO A 23 -9.45 -4.43 11.07
CA PRO A 23 -8.48 -5.17 10.26
C PRO A 23 -7.11 -4.56 10.51
N ALA A 24 -6.15 -5.38 10.97
CA ALA A 24 -4.79 -4.93 11.18
C ALA A 24 -4.31 -4.20 9.91
N PRO A 25 -3.57 -3.09 9.99
CA PRO A 25 -3.28 -2.20 8.86
C PRO A 25 -2.72 -2.91 7.61
N ALA A 26 -2.10 -4.08 7.77
CA ALA A 26 -1.69 -4.94 6.66
C ALA A 26 -2.84 -5.43 5.75
N THR A 27 -4.06 -5.60 6.27
CA THR A 27 -5.18 -6.18 5.51
C THR A 27 -5.75 -5.24 4.44
N VAL A 28 -5.59 -3.92 4.61
CA VAL A 28 -6.19 -2.91 3.73
C VAL A 28 -5.31 -2.61 2.51
N HIS A 29 -3.99 -2.79 2.61
CA HIS A 29 -3.04 -2.41 1.56
C HIS A 29 -2.76 -3.52 0.54
N ARG A 30 -2.88 -4.78 0.95
CA ARG A 30 -2.61 -5.93 0.07
C ARG A 30 -3.43 -5.92 -1.24
N PRO A 31 -4.75 -5.62 -1.24
CA PRO A 31 -5.52 -5.52 -2.47
C PRO A 31 -4.99 -4.47 -3.44
N ILE A 32 -4.34 -3.42 -2.93
CA ILE A 32 -3.84 -2.29 -3.72
C ILE A 32 -2.63 -2.73 -4.56
N ALA A 33 -1.66 -3.42 -3.95
CA ALA A 33 -0.49 -3.94 -4.67
C ALA A 33 -0.92 -4.93 -5.77
N ASP A 34 -1.72 -5.93 -5.41
CA ASP A 34 -2.20 -6.95 -6.35
C ASP A 34 -3.02 -6.35 -7.50
N GLN A 35 -3.92 -5.40 -7.22
CA GLN A 35 -4.71 -4.75 -8.26
C GLN A 35 -3.86 -3.84 -9.14
N ALA A 36 -2.92 -3.09 -8.58
CA ALA A 36 -2.00 -2.27 -9.37
C ALA A 36 -1.16 -3.13 -10.31
N LEU A 37 -0.69 -4.30 -9.87
CA LEU A 37 0.06 -5.22 -10.72
C LEU A 37 -0.76 -5.63 -11.95
N ARG A 38 -2.03 -6.01 -11.74
CA ARG A 38 -2.96 -6.40 -12.82
C ARG A 38 -3.27 -5.25 -13.78
N LEU A 39 -3.53 -4.05 -13.26
CA LEU A 39 -3.92 -2.90 -14.08
C LEU A 39 -2.76 -2.33 -14.91
N THR A 40 -1.54 -2.43 -14.39
CA THR A 40 -0.35 -1.82 -15.03
C THR A 40 0.42 -2.78 -15.93
N GLY A 41 0.28 -4.09 -15.71
CA GLY A 41 1.15 -5.11 -16.30
C GLY A 41 2.60 -4.94 -15.87
N ALA A 42 2.83 -4.38 -14.67
CA ALA A 42 4.15 -4.32 -14.06
C ALA A 42 4.64 -5.73 -13.69
N GLU A 43 5.95 -5.87 -13.49
CA GLU A 43 6.55 -7.13 -13.01
C GLU A 43 6.61 -7.19 -11.48
N LEU A 44 6.66 -6.01 -10.86
CA LEU A 44 6.65 -5.82 -9.41
C LEU A 44 5.81 -4.58 -9.08
N THR A 45 5.06 -4.68 -7.99
CA THR A 45 4.43 -3.55 -7.32
C THR A 45 4.75 -3.58 -5.84
N LEU A 46 4.92 -2.39 -5.27
CA LEU A 46 5.26 -2.18 -3.86
C LEU A 46 4.32 -1.11 -3.29
N VAL A 47 3.90 -1.30 -2.04
CA VAL A 47 3.29 -0.24 -1.25
C VAL A 47 4.22 0.08 -0.10
N ALA A 48 4.66 1.33 -0.03
CA ALA A 48 5.49 1.83 1.05
C ALA A 48 4.75 2.94 1.80
N VAL A 49 4.67 2.86 3.13
CA VAL A 49 3.91 3.79 3.97
C VAL A 49 4.82 4.55 4.92
N THR A 50 4.41 5.75 5.33
CA THR A 50 5.08 6.42 6.45
C THR A 50 4.67 5.75 7.76
N ALA A 51 5.61 5.61 8.69
CA ALA A 51 5.30 5.13 10.04
C ALA A 51 4.73 6.23 10.95
N ASN A 52 4.88 7.50 10.55
CA ASN A 52 4.43 8.66 11.31
C ASN A 52 3.64 9.61 10.40
N HIS A 53 2.34 9.76 10.70
CA HIS A 53 1.43 10.64 9.96
C HIS A 53 1.24 12.01 10.63
N ASP A 54 1.81 12.22 11.81
CA ASP A 54 1.70 13.46 12.59
C ASP A 54 2.74 14.52 12.20
N ILE A 55 3.71 14.14 11.36
CA ILE A 55 4.73 15.05 10.82
C ILE A 55 4.45 15.38 9.36
N PRO A 56 4.84 16.57 8.88
CA PRO A 56 4.66 16.92 7.48
C PRO A 56 5.46 15.97 6.57
N PRO A 57 4.97 15.67 5.34
CA PRO A 57 5.66 14.78 4.41
C PRO A 57 7.14 15.13 4.14
N SER A 58 7.49 16.41 4.21
CA SER A 58 8.87 16.90 4.03
C SER A 58 9.83 16.51 5.14
N GLU A 59 9.33 16.12 6.32
CA GLU A 59 10.14 15.70 7.48
C GLU A 59 10.26 14.17 7.58
N VAL A 60 9.55 13.41 6.76
CA VAL A 60 9.66 11.95 6.71
C VAL A 60 10.98 11.55 6.04
N ALA A 61 11.80 10.77 6.73
CA ALA A 61 13.10 10.32 6.20
C ALA A 61 12.97 9.09 5.29
N THR A 62 12.07 8.17 5.64
CA THR A 62 11.94 6.85 5.00
C THR A 62 10.50 6.38 4.95
N LEU A 63 10.14 5.63 3.90
CA LEU A 63 8.88 4.89 3.79
C LEU A 63 9.13 3.40 4.00
N MET A 64 8.30 2.74 4.79
CA MET A 64 8.40 1.32 5.07
C MET A 64 7.60 0.52 4.04
N ILE A 65 8.23 -0.47 3.39
CA ILE A 65 7.53 -1.36 2.48
C ILE A 65 6.64 -2.31 3.30
N VAL A 66 5.34 -2.25 3.08
CA VAL A 66 4.36 -3.08 3.82
C VAL A 66 3.73 -4.14 2.95
N GLU A 67 3.66 -3.92 1.64
CA GLU A 67 3.10 -4.89 0.69
C GLU A 67 3.94 -4.96 -0.58
N THR A 68 4.03 -6.16 -1.13
CA THR A 68 4.73 -6.43 -2.39
C THR A 68 3.93 -7.45 -3.19
N ALA A 69 3.74 -7.20 -4.49
CA ALA A 69 3.11 -8.17 -5.40
C ALA A 69 3.89 -8.24 -6.72
N GLY A 70 4.15 -9.45 -7.23
CA GLY A 70 4.94 -9.67 -8.44
C GLY A 70 5.84 -10.90 -8.33
N ALA A 71 6.48 -11.26 -9.45
CA ALA A 71 7.35 -12.43 -9.53
C ALA A 71 8.75 -12.15 -8.97
N ALA A 72 9.22 -10.91 -9.09
CA ALA A 72 10.49 -10.45 -8.51
C ALA A 72 10.22 -9.91 -7.10
N MET A 73 9.97 -10.80 -6.14
CA MET A 73 9.79 -10.38 -4.75
C MET A 73 11.15 -9.98 -4.17
N PRO A 74 11.28 -8.75 -3.62
CA PRO A 74 12.51 -8.36 -2.97
C PRO A 74 12.84 -9.33 -1.84
N SER A 75 14.13 -9.58 -1.65
CA SER A 75 14.60 -10.22 -0.42
C SER A 75 14.08 -9.36 0.75
N ARG A 76 13.57 -10.00 1.81
CA ARG A 76 12.94 -9.40 3.01
C ARG A 76 13.77 -8.33 3.77
N SER A 77 14.86 -7.83 3.18
CA SER A 77 15.82 -6.89 3.76
C SER A 77 15.62 -5.45 3.28
N ALA A 78 15.00 -5.21 2.12
CA ALA A 78 14.66 -3.85 1.69
C ALA A 78 13.32 -3.41 2.32
N ASP A 79 13.32 -3.22 3.64
CA ASP A 79 12.11 -2.82 4.37
C ASP A 79 11.85 -1.30 4.30
N ALA A 80 12.82 -0.49 3.88
CA ALA A 80 12.70 0.97 3.90
C ALA A 80 13.24 1.63 2.63
N ILE A 81 12.51 2.64 2.15
CA ILE A 81 12.84 3.48 1.00
C ILE A 81 13.23 4.87 1.49
N PRO A 82 14.43 5.39 1.18
CA PRO A 82 14.81 6.75 1.51
C PRO A 82 14.02 7.77 0.69
N ILE A 83 13.58 8.85 1.33
CA ILE A 83 12.88 9.97 0.67
C ILE A 83 13.86 11.00 0.12
N ALA A 84 14.86 11.38 0.91
CA ALA A 84 15.78 12.45 0.52
C ALA A 84 16.55 12.09 -0.76
N GLY A 85 16.42 12.96 -1.77
CA GLY A 85 17.14 12.80 -3.04
C GLY A 85 16.59 11.72 -3.98
N THR A 86 15.40 11.17 -3.73
CA THR A 86 14.78 10.14 -4.58
C THR A 86 13.52 10.64 -5.28
N SER A 87 13.24 10.09 -6.45
CA SER A 87 12.02 10.39 -7.23
C SER A 87 10.75 9.92 -6.50
N ILE A 88 10.87 8.86 -5.68
CA ILE A 88 9.79 8.41 -4.78
C ILE A 88 9.52 9.46 -3.71
N GLY A 89 10.57 9.98 -3.08
CA GLY A 89 10.45 11.04 -2.09
C GLY A 89 9.85 12.33 -2.66
N GLN A 90 10.25 12.73 -3.86
CA GLN A 90 9.64 13.87 -4.55
C GLN A 90 8.14 13.65 -4.77
N ALA A 91 7.72 12.50 -5.28
CA ALA A 91 6.29 12.20 -5.47
C ALA A 91 5.52 12.24 -4.13
N PHE A 92 6.10 11.68 -3.06
CA PHE A 92 5.50 11.67 -1.73
C PHE A 92 5.31 13.09 -1.17
N VAL A 93 6.36 13.92 -1.21
CA VAL A 93 6.33 15.29 -0.69
C VAL A 93 5.46 16.21 -1.55
N GLU A 94 5.58 16.13 -2.88
CA GLU A 94 4.81 16.95 -3.82
C GLU A 94 3.35 16.47 -3.98
N ARG A 95 3.00 15.32 -3.39
CA ARG A 95 1.68 14.66 -3.53
C ARG A 95 1.28 14.48 -5.01
N THR A 96 2.26 14.32 -5.88
CA THR A 96 2.09 14.32 -7.33
C THR A 96 2.49 12.97 -7.93
N PRO A 97 1.59 12.29 -8.65
CA PRO A 97 1.90 11.09 -9.42
C PRO A 97 3.03 11.33 -10.42
N ARG A 98 3.94 10.37 -10.54
CA ARG A 98 5.09 10.47 -11.44
C ARG A 98 5.27 9.22 -12.27
N ARG A 99 5.67 9.46 -13.53
CA ARG A 99 6.14 8.44 -14.45
C ARG A 99 7.63 8.59 -14.67
N LEU A 100 8.37 7.52 -14.41
CA LEU A 100 9.82 7.47 -14.54
C LEU A 100 10.20 6.54 -15.69
N ASN A 101 11.18 6.96 -16.49
CA ASN A 101 11.77 6.09 -17.52
C ASN A 101 12.67 5.03 -16.89
N ASN A 102 13.27 5.35 -15.75
CA ASN A 102 14.05 4.44 -14.92
C ASN A 102 13.89 4.82 -13.46
N LEU A 103 13.70 3.83 -12.57
CA LEU A 103 13.75 4.08 -11.14
C LEU A 103 15.19 4.43 -10.72
N ASP A 104 15.32 5.40 -9.83
CA ASP A 104 16.60 5.98 -9.37
C ASP A 104 17.12 5.34 -8.07
N ILE A 105 16.36 4.40 -7.49
CA ILE A 105 16.76 3.63 -6.33
C ILE A 105 16.98 2.16 -6.68
N THR A 106 17.87 1.54 -5.90
CA THR A 106 18.03 0.08 -5.87
C THR A 106 17.08 -0.48 -4.83
N ILE A 107 16.30 -1.49 -5.22
CA ILE A 107 15.48 -2.28 -4.31
C ILE A 107 16.12 -3.66 -4.24
N ASP A 108 16.47 -4.14 -3.05
CA ASP A 108 17.15 -5.44 -2.92
C ASP A 108 16.31 -6.57 -3.53
N GLY A 109 16.94 -7.43 -4.33
CA GLY A 109 16.26 -8.50 -5.07
C GLY A 109 15.58 -8.04 -6.37
N VAL A 110 15.58 -6.73 -6.66
CA VAL A 110 15.14 -6.19 -7.96
C VAL A 110 16.36 -5.87 -8.80
N HIS A 111 16.63 -6.72 -9.78
CA HIS A 111 17.71 -6.51 -10.73
C HIS A 111 17.21 -5.72 -11.93
N HIS A 112 17.98 -4.71 -12.37
CA HIS A 112 17.66 -3.87 -13.54
C HIS A 112 16.35 -3.10 -13.39
N SER A 113 16.28 -2.17 -12.43
CA SER A 113 15.12 -1.29 -12.29
C SER A 113 14.89 -0.52 -13.60
N GLY A 114 13.71 -0.69 -14.21
CA GLY A 114 13.31 -0.06 -15.45
C GLY A 114 12.26 1.04 -15.26
N PRO A 115 11.36 1.24 -16.23
CA PRO A 115 10.30 2.23 -16.11
C PRO A 115 9.39 1.98 -14.91
N ALA A 116 8.98 3.07 -14.25
CA ALA A 116 8.17 3.01 -13.04
C ALA A 116 7.01 4.02 -13.06
N LEU A 117 5.90 3.65 -12.42
CA LEU A 117 4.91 4.59 -11.90
C LEU A 117 5.13 4.75 -10.40
N VAL A 118 5.05 5.97 -9.93
CA VAL A 118 5.18 6.36 -8.52
C VAL A 118 3.93 7.16 -8.17
N LEU A 119 3.08 6.59 -7.32
CA LEU A 119 1.71 7.04 -7.10
C LEU A 119 1.48 7.29 -5.61
N PRO A 120 1.42 8.56 -5.17
CA PRO A 120 1.15 8.88 -3.78
C PRO A 120 -0.24 8.38 -3.34
N LEU A 121 -0.32 7.75 -2.18
CA LEU A 121 -1.57 7.35 -1.54
C LEU A 121 -2.12 8.55 -0.75
N ARG A 122 -2.94 9.37 -1.41
CA ARG A 122 -3.42 10.64 -0.87
C ARG A 122 -4.69 10.43 -0.06
N THR A 123 -4.64 10.76 1.23
CA THR A 123 -5.83 10.93 2.05
C THR A 123 -6.23 12.41 2.06
N THR A 124 -7.36 12.75 2.69
CA THR A 124 -7.88 14.12 2.74
C THR A 124 -6.83 15.14 3.14
N ASP A 125 -6.08 14.87 4.21
CA ASP A 125 -5.18 15.85 4.82
C ASP A 125 -3.69 15.50 4.64
N THR A 126 -3.34 14.26 4.28
CA THR A 126 -1.93 13.82 4.23
C THR A 126 -1.65 12.84 3.08
N VAL A 127 -0.42 12.32 3.01
CA VAL A 127 -0.02 11.21 2.14
C VAL A 127 0.32 10.04 3.04
N ALA A 128 -0.47 8.96 2.95
CA ALA A 128 -0.26 7.77 3.76
C ALA A 128 0.97 6.96 3.30
N GLY A 129 1.36 7.09 2.04
CA GLY A 129 2.45 6.35 1.46
C GLY A 129 2.55 6.54 -0.05
N VAL A 130 3.23 5.61 -0.71
CA VAL A 130 3.42 5.57 -2.15
C VAL A 130 3.26 4.15 -2.67
N LEU A 131 2.49 4.00 -3.75
CA LEU A 131 2.49 2.81 -4.57
C LEU A 131 3.52 2.96 -5.69
N ILE A 132 4.35 1.93 -5.88
CA ILE A 132 5.37 1.89 -6.93
C ILE A 132 5.04 0.70 -7.83
N ALA A 133 4.87 0.93 -9.13
CA ALA A 133 4.72 -0.12 -10.12
C ALA A 133 5.92 -0.12 -11.05
N LEU A 134 6.64 -1.24 -11.14
CA LEU A 134 7.95 -1.34 -11.78
C LEU A 134 7.96 -2.40 -12.88
N ARG A 135 8.55 -2.05 -14.02
CA ARG A 135 8.91 -2.99 -15.09
C ARG A 135 10.42 -3.23 -15.10
N ARG A 136 10.85 -4.37 -15.66
CA ARG A 136 12.28 -4.63 -15.89
C ARG A 136 12.93 -3.60 -16.80
N GLY A 137 14.24 -3.45 -16.65
CA GLY A 137 15.07 -2.64 -17.52
C GLY A 137 14.89 -3.00 -19.00
N GLY A 138 14.79 -1.99 -19.86
CA GLY A 138 14.56 -2.14 -21.30
C GLY A 138 13.10 -2.42 -21.69
N ALA A 139 12.17 -2.55 -20.74
CA ALA A 139 10.75 -2.61 -21.05
C ALA A 139 10.21 -1.27 -21.57
N ARG A 140 9.04 -1.31 -22.20
CA ARG A 140 8.33 -0.09 -22.64
C ARG A 140 7.98 0.77 -21.43
N THR A 141 8.15 2.08 -21.56
CA THR A 141 7.67 3.04 -20.56
C THR A 141 6.15 2.94 -20.39
N PHE A 142 5.66 3.31 -19.21
CA PHE A 142 4.23 3.56 -19.04
C PHE A 142 3.76 4.71 -19.94
N SER A 143 2.47 4.78 -20.25
CA SER A 143 1.86 5.95 -20.92
C SER A 143 1.34 6.97 -19.91
N GLU A 144 1.05 8.18 -20.37
CA GLU A 144 0.34 9.18 -19.58
C GLU A 144 -1.06 8.69 -19.18
N ASP A 145 -1.80 8.07 -20.11
CA ASP A 145 -3.12 7.48 -19.79
C ASP A 145 -3.06 6.44 -18.67
N GLN A 146 -1.98 5.64 -18.62
CA GLN A 146 -1.76 4.69 -17.53
C GLN A 146 -1.44 5.40 -16.21
N LEU A 147 -0.70 6.51 -16.24
CA LEU A 147 -0.43 7.33 -15.07
C LEU A 147 -1.73 7.92 -14.51
N ASP A 148 -2.55 8.53 -15.36
CA ASP A 148 -3.81 9.17 -14.98
C ASP A 148 -4.81 8.15 -14.40
N MET A 149 -4.99 7.01 -15.09
CA MET A 149 -5.84 5.93 -14.63
C MET A 149 -5.40 5.42 -13.25
N MET A 150 -4.09 5.20 -13.08
CA MET A 150 -3.55 4.65 -11.84
C MET A 150 -3.54 5.66 -10.70
N ALA A 151 -3.37 6.95 -10.99
CA ALA A 151 -3.51 8.01 -9.99
C ALA A 151 -4.93 8.04 -9.41
N ALA A 152 -5.95 7.99 -10.27
CA ALA A 152 -7.34 7.92 -9.84
C ALA A 152 -7.63 6.65 -9.03
N PHE A 153 -7.06 5.51 -9.43
CA PHE A 153 -7.16 4.26 -8.66
C PHE A 153 -6.56 4.42 -7.26
N THR A 154 -5.34 4.98 -7.12
CA THR A 154 -4.69 5.14 -5.83
C THR A 154 -5.37 6.17 -4.93
N ASP A 155 -5.97 7.21 -5.50
CA ASP A 155 -6.78 8.17 -4.73
C ASP A 155 -8.02 7.50 -4.12
N GLN A 156 -8.70 6.65 -4.89
CA GLN A 156 -9.84 5.90 -4.38
C GLN A 156 -9.41 4.85 -3.34
N ALA A 157 -8.31 4.15 -3.58
CA ALA A 157 -7.80 3.12 -2.69
C ALA A 157 -7.31 3.69 -1.34
N ALA A 158 -6.81 4.92 -1.31
CA ALA A 158 -6.36 5.59 -0.10
C ALA A 158 -7.50 6.06 0.82
N LEU A 159 -8.74 6.14 0.31
CA LEU A 159 -9.94 6.57 1.06
C LEU A 159 -10.79 5.40 1.57
N ALA A 160 -10.45 4.16 1.22
CA ALA A 160 -11.20 2.94 1.57
C ALA A 160 -10.80 2.41 2.96
#